data_AF-A0A239JBU1-F1
#
_entry.id   AF-A0A239JBU1-F1
#
_cell.length_a   1.000
_cell.length_b   1.000
_cell.length_c   1.000
_cell.angle_alpha   90.00
_cell.angle_beta   90.00
_cell.angle_gamma   90.00
#
_symmetry.space_group_name_H-M   'P 1'
#
loop_
_entity.id
_entity.type
_entity.pdbx_description
1 polymer ?
#
loop_
_entity_poly.entity_id
_entity_poly.type
_entity_poly.pdbx_seq_one_letter_code
_entity_poly.pdbx_strand_id
1 'polypeptide(L)'
;MSPTRKEPFPYRSRPTGVLPGSLRKAVSATLLAASLTTLSAACGPQQPATGVPPSDNAGGGPSPSAIASVSAHPAPSASASAAQSVPSDGTVSTRRVYFTETTRGVPAVHTVLDGERDLSRFPGYFMRSAPEIADDIARRAARTDFSRSVLVAWTRTTGCNSTRDAALFRSGDRLVLGLAQTPMGQCLVANRVVVVFEVPRDRMPKRPRFAQEENTRADPPAPGSTVAFGGLEDMRKPGGRRSSEVTSARQLDAFLAGLPRKGAAALREQLARHPRRGDERRFGFVLTGCGPTGAVLTIGRRELSAAPTGDETKRCIQVEHYAAVLAVPSRLVPERAQLID
;
A
#
# COMPACT_ATOMS: atom_id res chain seq x y z
N MET A 1 25.39 -15.62 -58.52
CA MET A 1 25.56 -14.45 -59.41
C MET A 1 26.43 -13.43 -58.70
N SER A 2 27.67 -13.26 -59.15
CA SER A 2 28.47 -12.03 -59.02
C SER A 2 27.71 -10.84 -59.68
N PRO A 3 28.15 -9.58 -59.53
CA PRO A 3 28.64 -8.89 -58.34
C PRO A 3 28.08 -7.43 -58.21
N THR A 4 28.39 -6.81 -57.07
CA THR A 4 28.58 -5.36 -56.79
C THR A 4 28.06 -4.31 -57.76
N ARG A 5 27.20 -3.42 -57.25
CA ARG A 5 27.02 -2.04 -57.74
C ARG A 5 27.33 -1.05 -56.62
N LYS A 6 28.45 -0.33 -56.77
CA LYS A 6 28.76 0.94 -56.07
C LYS A 6 27.97 2.05 -56.74
N GLU A 7 27.29 2.90 -55.98
CA GLU A 7 26.92 4.25 -56.42
C GLU A 7 27.03 5.25 -55.25
N PRO A 8 27.23 6.55 -55.55
CA PRO A 8 28.07 7.45 -54.78
C PRO A 8 27.30 8.46 -53.92
N PHE A 9 27.99 8.98 -52.90
CA PHE A 9 27.64 10.25 -52.26
C PHE A 9 27.71 11.41 -53.27
N PRO A 10 26.83 12.41 -53.15
CA PRO A 10 27.38 13.69 -52.70
C PRO A 10 26.45 14.59 -51.86
N TYR A 11 27.16 15.46 -51.12
CA TYR A 11 26.86 16.87 -50.84
C TYR A 11 26.11 17.31 -49.57
N ARG A 12 26.85 18.17 -48.85
CA ARG A 12 26.51 18.97 -47.68
C ARG A 12 25.40 19.98 -47.98
N SER A 13 24.66 20.37 -46.93
CA SER A 13 24.35 21.78 -46.64
C SER A 13 24.08 21.96 -45.15
N ARG A 14 24.97 22.70 -44.48
CA ARG A 14 24.72 23.38 -43.19
C ARG A 14 23.81 24.58 -43.46
N PRO A 15 23.03 25.00 -42.46
CA PRO A 15 23.01 26.41 -42.12
C PRO A 15 23.38 26.66 -40.67
N THR A 16 24.15 27.73 -40.54
CA THR A 16 24.64 28.37 -39.32
C THR A 16 23.69 29.51 -38.96
N GLY A 17 23.52 29.76 -37.66
CA GLY A 17 23.05 31.05 -37.12
C GLY A 17 21.86 30.89 -36.17
N VAL A 18 21.69 31.63 -35.08
CA VAL A 18 22.39 32.77 -34.46
C VAL A 18 21.87 32.79 -33.00
N LEU A 19 22.73 32.92 -31.98
CA LEU A 19 22.41 33.45 -30.63
C LEU A 19 22.40 35.00 -30.71
N PRO A 20 21.80 35.83 -29.82
CA PRO A 20 21.51 35.61 -28.39
C PRO A 20 20.21 36.29 -27.86
N GLY A 21 19.87 36.08 -26.58
CA GLY A 21 18.77 36.80 -25.93
C GLY A 21 18.88 36.73 -24.40
N SER A 22 19.19 37.88 -23.81
CA SER A 22 19.59 38.09 -22.43
C SER A 22 18.39 38.38 -21.50
N LEU A 23 18.64 38.19 -20.19
CA LEU A 23 18.25 39.09 -19.09
C LEU A 23 16.92 38.89 -18.30
N ARG A 24 17.12 38.93 -16.97
CA ARG A 24 16.24 39.28 -15.81
C ARG A 24 15.65 38.09 -15.05
N LYS A 25 16.22 37.69 -13.90
CA LYS A 25 16.11 38.28 -12.55
C LYS A 25 14.66 38.63 -12.15
N ALA A 26 14.09 37.83 -11.26
CA ALA A 26 13.22 38.32 -10.18
C ALA A 26 13.29 37.35 -9.00
N VAL A 27 13.91 37.84 -7.94
CA VAL A 27 13.90 37.33 -6.56
C VAL A 27 12.54 37.67 -5.97
N SER A 28 11.92 36.74 -5.22
CA SER A 28 11.05 37.11 -4.10
C SER A 28 10.99 35.94 -3.12
N ALA A 29 11.78 36.07 -2.07
CA ALA A 29 11.60 35.38 -0.81
C ALA A 29 10.45 36.06 -0.05
N THR A 30 9.59 35.27 0.60
CA THR A 30 8.77 35.80 1.70
C THR A 30 8.60 34.71 2.74
N LEU A 31 9.29 34.93 3.86
CA LEU A 31 9.08 34.33 5.16
C LEU A 31 7.67 34.70 5.65
N LEU A 32 6.98 33.75 6.28
CA LEU A 32 6.21 34.07 7.48
C LEU A 32 5.99 32.83 8.34
N ALA A 33 6.43 32.98 9.58
CA ALA A 33 6.38 32.01 10.65
C ALA A 33 5.13 32.22 11.51
N ALA A 34 4.78 31.14 12.21
CA ALA A 34 4.18 31.06 13.54
C ALA A 34 2.75 31.60 13.75
N SER A 35 1.92 30.72 14.31
CA SER A 35 1.15 30.97 15.54
C SER A 35 0.67 29.63 16.13
N LEU A 36 1.34 29.17 17.18
CA LEU A 36 0.75 28.26 18.17
C LEU A 36 0.00 29.11 19.18
N THR A 37 -1.26 28.78 19.46
CA THR A 37 -1.88 29.10 20.75
C THR A 37 -2.71 27.93 21.26
N THR A 38 -2.33 27.55 22.47
CA THR A 38 -2.94 26.66 23.45
C THR A 38 -4.34 27.10 23.87
N LEU A 39 -5.25 26.16 24.11
CA LEU A 39 -6.34 26.31 25.07
C LEU A 39 -6.54 24.99 25.83
N SER A 40 -6.30 25.08 27.12
CA SER A 40 -6.36 24.02 28.12
C SER A 40 -7.74 23.92 28.75
N ALA A 41 -8.01 22.72 29.27
CA ALA A 41 -8.72 22.41 30.52
C ALA A 41 -10.19 22.82 30.71
N ALA A 42 -11.03 21.81 30.89
CA ALA A 42 -12.09 21.84 31.91
C ALA A 42 -12.21 20.44 32.54
N CYS A 43 -11.72 20.31 33.77
CA CYS A 43 -12.02 19.21 34.68
C CYS A 43 -13.32 19.54 35.43
N GLY A 44 -14.21 18.55 35.56
CA GLY A 44 -15.33 18.57 36.51
C GLY A 44 -15.28 17.31 37.38
N PRO A 45 -15.33 17.41 38.73
CA PRO A 45 -15.30 16.26 39.62
C PRO A 45 -16.70 15.76 39.93
N GLN A 46 -16.85 14.45 40.16
CA GLN A 46 -18.01 13.94 40.91
C GLN A 46 -17.64 12.71 41.75
N GLN A 47 -18.10 12.79 42.99
CA GLN A 47 -17.73 12.07 44.21
C GLN A 47 -18.21 10.61 44.28
N PRO A 48 -17.69 9.83 45.24
CA PRO A 48 -17.85 8.39 45.35
C PRO A 48 -19.13 8.00 46.10
N ALA A 49 -19.69 6.85 45.74
CA ALA A 49 -20.71 6.17 46.53
C ALA A 49 -20.11 4.90 47.17
N THR A 50 -20.04 4.96 48.49
CA THR A 50 -19.87 3.88 49.46
C THR A 50 -20.99 2.84 49.35
N GLY A 51 -20.65 1.55 49.53
CA GLY A 51 -21.64 0.48 49.68
C GLY A 51 -21.04 -0.93 49.76
N VAL A 52 -20.71 -1.36 50.98
CA VAL A 52 -20.56 -2.76 51.45
C VAL A 52 -21.63 -2.86 52.56
N PRO A 53 -22.37 -3.96 52.83
CA PRO A 53 -21.88 -5.32 53.14
C PRO A 53 -22.91 -6.46 52.80
N PRO A 54 -22.94 -7.63 53.48
CA PRO A 54 -21.98 -8.76 53.55
C PRO A 54 -22.65 -10.12 53.17
N SER A 55 -21.91 -11.24 53.18
CA SER A 55 -22.36 -12.53 53.76
C SER A 55 -21.32 -13.67 53.65
N ASP A 56 -20.68 -13.94 54.79
CA ASP A 56 -20.43 -15.22 55.51
C ASP A 56 -20.49 -16.62 54.84
N ASN A 57 -19.40 -17.38 55.12
CA ASN A 57 -19.31 -18.75 55.69
C ASN A 57 -19.92 -19.95 54.91
N ALA A 58 -19.41 -21.19 54.95
CA ALA A 58 -18.40 -21.88 55.76
C ALA A 58 -18.12 -23.29 55.18
N GLY A 59 -16.97 -23.87 55.59
CA GLY A 59 -16.80 -25.33 55.81
C GLY A 59 -16.31 -26.13 54.61
N GLY A 60 -15.33 -27.04 54.70
CA GLY A 60 -14.59 -27.63 55.81
C GLY A 60 -13.63 -28.68 55.21
N GLY A 61 -12.52 -28.97 55.90
CA GLY A 61 -11.46 -29.92 55.46
C GLY A 61 -11.88 -31.41 55.46
N PRO A 62 -10.96 -32.40 55.56
CA PRO A 62 -9.59 -32.30 56.06
C PRO A 62 -8.50 -33.03 55.22
N SER A 63 -7.25 -32.71 55.57
CA SER A 63 -6.03 -33.53 55.33
C SER A 63 -6.08 -34.88 56.06
N PRO A 64 -5.13 -35.79 55.78
CA PRO A 64 -4.05 -35.94 56.76
C PRO A 64 -2.63 -36.06 56.17
N SER A 65 -1.70 -35.81 57.09
CA SER A 65 -0.27 -35.55 57.02
C SER A 65 0.62 -36.73 56.65
N ALA A 66 1.79 -36.43 56.05
CA ALA A 66 3.07 -37.08 56.40
C ALA A 66 4.29 -36.18 56.07
N ILE A 67 4.86 -35.71 57.17
CA ILE A 67 6.12 -35.04 57.52
C ILE A 67 7.37 -35.56 56.78
N ALA A 68 8.24 -34.67 56.28
CA ALA A 68 9.67 -34.55 56.65
C ALA A 68 10.42 -33.47 55.83
N SER A 69 11.13 -32.62 56.56
CA SER A 69 11.82 -31.38 56.19
C SER A 69 13.13 -31.58 55.41
N VAL A 70 13.44 -30.72 54.42
CA VAL A 70 14.76 -30.06 54.27
C VAL A 70 14.60 -28.72 53.55
N SER A 71 15.21 -27.67 54.09
CA SER A 71 15.25 -26.29 53.60
C SER A 71 15.95 -26.11 52.24
N ALA A 72 15.35 -25.33 51.32
CA ALA A 72 16.03 -24.36 50.46
C ALA A 72 15.02 -23.53 49.63
N HIS A 73 15.00 -22.21 49.81
CA HIS A 73 14.50 -21.21 48.84
C HIS A 73 15.57 -20.97 47.74
N PRO A 74 15.26 -20.39 46.54
CA PRO A 74 14.13 -19.49 46.26
C PRO A 74 13.39 -19.64 44.88
N ALA A 75 12.15 -19.13 44.87
CA ALA A 75 11.47 -18.34 43.81
C ALA A 75 11.09 -18.99 42.45
N PRO A 76 10.22 -18.35 41.64
CA PRO A 76 8.80 -18.69 41.58
C PRO A 76 8.39 -19.30 40.25
N SER A 77 7.35 -20.13 40.32
CA SER A 77 6.63 -20.70 39.19
C SER A 77 6.17 -19.63 38.20
N ALA A 78 6.86 -19.55 37.05
CA ALA A 78 6.33 -18.91 35.87
C ALA A 78 5.38 -19.90 35.19
N SER A 79 4.08 -19.63 35.34
CA SER A 79 3.03 -20.20 34.51
C SER A 79 3.41 -20.03 33.04
N ALA A 80 3.58 -21.15 32.35
CA ALA A 80 3.87 -21.22 30.93
C ALA A 80 2.69 -20.64 30.13
N SER A 81 2.75 -19.35 29.82
CA SER A 81 1.94 -18.75 28.77
C SER A 81 2.41 -19.28 27.43
N ALA A 82 1.46 -19.83 26.66
CA ALA A 82 1.67 -20.39 25.34
C ALA A 82 2.31 -19.37 24.39
N ALA A 83 3.64 -19.44 24.27
CA ALA A 83 4.34 -18.95 23.09
C ALA A 83 3.81 -19.76 21.91
N GLN A 84 3.15 -19.11 20.96
CA GLN A 84 2.89 -19.71 19.66
C GLN A 84 4.24 -20.14 19.09
N SER A 85 4.43 -21.46 19.02
CA SER A 85 5.66 -22.10 18.60
C SER A 85 5.97 -21.67 17.18
N VAL A 86 7.02 -20.88 17.01
CA VAL A 86 7.58 -20.54 15.70
C VAL A 86 8.06 -21.85 15.08
N PRO A 87 7.56 -22.27 13.90
CA PRO A 87 8.09 -23.47 13.27
C PRO A 87 9.57 -23.25 12.93
N SER A 88 10.40 -24.18 13.40
CA SER A 88 11.84 -24.20 13.17
C SER A 88 12.14 -24.58 11.73
N ASP A 89 11.97 -23.63 10.81
CA ASP A 89 12.67 -23.62 9.54
C ASP A 89 12.82 -22.18 9.01
N GLY A 90 14.08 -21.77 8.80
CA GLY A 90 14.52 -20.57 8.07
C GLY A 90 13.99 -19.21 8.53
N THR A 91 14.69 -18.54 9.46
CA THR A 91 14.61 -17.07 9.55
C THR A 91 15.06 -16.51 8.20
N VAL A 92 14.17 -15.78 7.52
CA VAL A 92 14.60 -15.02 6.34
C VAL A 92 15.45 -13.88 6.89
N SER A 93 16.72 -13.81 6.49
CA SER A 93 17.54 -12.64 6.83
C SER A 93 16.91 -11.44 6.13
N THR A 94 16.13 -10.66 6.87
CA THR A 94 15.39 -9.52 6.35
C THR A 94 15.77 -8.26 7.09
N ARG A 95 15.91 -7.16 6.35
CA ARG A 95 15.97 -5.83 6.94
C ARG A 95 14.56 -5.30 7.04
N ARG A 96 14.10 -4.97 8.25
CA ARG A 96 12.83 -4.26 8.40
C ARG A 96 13.02 -2.79 8.00
N VAL A 97 12.37 -2.40 6.91
CA VAL A 97 12.45 -1.04 6.34
C VAL A 97 11.52 -0.09 7.07
N TYR A 98 10.33 -0.59 7.40
CA TYR A 98 9.29 0.17 8.07
C TYR A 98 8.51 -0.71 9.03
N PHE A 99 8.12 -0.13 10.16
CA PHE A 99 7.23 -0.74 11.13
C PHE A 99 6.49 0.37 11.86
N THR A 100 5.18 0.22 11.98
CA THR A 100 4.38 1.04 12.89
C THR A 100 3.19 0.25 13.40
N GLU A 101 2.74 0.61 14.59
CA GLU A 101 1.45 0.22 15.14
C GLU A 101 0.50 1.41 15.05
N THR A 102 -0.75 1.17 14.66
CA THR A 102 -1.75 2.22 14.45
C THR A 102 -3.16 1.71 14.75
N THR A 103 -4.01 2.60 15.23
CA THR A 103 -5.46 2.38 15.36
C THR A 103 -6.23 2.95 14.16
N ARG A 104 -5.53 3.56 13.19
CA ARG A 104 -6.16 4.08 11.97
C ARG A 104 -6.70 2.93 11.12
N GLY A 105 -7.77 3.20 10.39
CA GLY A 105 -8.43 2.25 9.49
C GLY A 105 -7.62 1.95 8.23
N VAL A 106 -6.44 1.36 8.39
CA VAL A 106 -5.60 0.89 7.28
C VAL A 106 -6.13 -0.45 6.75
N PRO A 107 -6.19 -0.65 5.42
CA PRO A 107 -6.68 -1.90 4.85
C PRO A 107 -5.74 -3.06 5.22
N ALA A 108 -6.31 -4.26 5.41
CA ALA A 108 -5.51 -5.47 5.50
C ALA A 108 -4.97 -5.77 4.11
N VAL A 109 -3.65 -5.72 3.96
CA VAL A 109 -2.95 -5.85 2.68
C VAL A 109 -1.68 -6.63 2.92
N HIS A 110 -1.43 -7.62 2.09
CA HIS A 110 -0.19 -8.37 2.12
C HIS A 110 0.32 -8.57 0.69
N THR A 111 1.46 -8.00 0.35
CA THR A 111 1.92 -7.93 -1.04
C THR A 111 3.44 -8.01 -1.14
N VAL A 112 3.91 -8.30 -2.35
CA VAL A 112 5.32 -8.25 -2.73
C VAL A 112 5.48 -7.13 -3.74
N LEU A 113 6.37 -6.18 -3.47
CA LEU A 113 6.72 -5.08 -4.36
C LEU A 113 8.02 -5.47 -5.06
N ASP A 114 7.93 -5.73 -6.36
CA ASP A 114 9.01 -6.32 -7.14
C ASP A 114 9.92 -5.27 -7.80
N GLY A 115 9.59 -3.99 -7.66
CA GLY A 115 10.35 -2.90 -8.26
C GLY A 115 9.90 -1.53 -7.80
N GLU A 116 10.60 -0.51 -8.27
CA GLU A 116 10.30 0.90 -7.98
C GLU A 116 8.88 1.29 -8.37
N ARG A 117 8.37 0.74 -9.49
CA ARG A 117 6.99 0.96 -9.95
C ARG A 117 5.95 0.45 -8.95
N ASP A 118 6.19 -0.69 -8.33
CA ASP A 118 5.27 -1.24 -7.32
C ASP A 118 5.35 -0.42 -6.03
N LEU A 119 6.57 -0.02 -5.65
CA LEU A 119 6.78 0.87 -4.52
C LEU A 119 6.13 2.24 -4.69
N SER A 120 6.15 2.85 -5.89
CA SER A 120 5.49 4.15 -6.11
C SER A 120 3.96 4.07 -6.02
N ARG A 121 3.39 2.88 -6.22
CA ARG A 121 1.95 2.60 -6.17
C ARG A 121 1.45 2.21 -4.78
N PHE A 122 2.27 1.52 -4.00
CA PHE A 122 1.91 0.99 -2.69
C PHE A 122 1.39 2.01 -1.67
N PRO A 123 1.94 3.24 -1.59
CA PRO A 123 1.37 4.31 -0.76
C PRO A 123 -0.13 4.57 -1.00
N GLY A 124 -0.66 4.26 -2.20
CA GLY A 124 -2.07 4.41 -2.54
C GLY A 124 -3.04 3.72 -1.58
N TYR A 125 -2.62 2.65 -0.90
CA TYR A 125 -3.42 1.99 0.14
C TYR A 125 -3.65 2.85 1.39
N PHE A 126 -2.75 3.80 1.66
CA PHE A 126 -2.73 4.58 2.91
C PHE A 126 -3.02 6.06 2.69
N MET A 127 -2.87 6.60 1.47
CA MET A 127 -2.95 8.04 1.19
C MET A 127 -4.17 8.76 1.80
N ARG A 128 -5.30 8.07 1.95
CA ARG A 128 -6.54 8.66 2.49
C ARG A 128 -6.75 8.42 3.98
N SER A 129 -6.27 7.30 4.52
CA SER A 129 -6.48 6.91 5.92
C SER A 129 -5.31 7.29 6.82
N ALA A 130 -4.08 7.24 6.29
CA ALA A 130 -2.83 7.43 7.01
C ALA A 130 -1.72 7.95 6.05
N PRO A 131 -1.83 9.20 5.56
CA PRO A 131 -0.86 9.76 4.61
C PRO A 131 0.57 9.76 5.16
N GLU A 132 0.76 9.96 6.46
CA GLU A 132 2.08 9.90 7.09
C GLU A 132 2.73 8.51 7.00
N ILE A 133 1.94 7.43 7.00
CA ILE A 133 2.43 6.06 6.80
C ILE A 133 2.89 5.89 5.34
N ALA A 134 2.10 6.40 4.39
CA ALA A 134 2.44 6.39 2.98
C ALA A 134 3.78 7.10 2.70
N ASP A 135 3.95 8.32 3.22
CA ASP A 135 5.17 9.12 3.05
C ASP A 135 6.39 8.47 3.69
N ASP A 136 6.22 7.88 4.88
CA ASP A 136 7.29 7.19 5.59
C ASP A 136 7.76 5.93 4.87
N ILE A 137 6.82 5.14 4.34
CA ILE A 137 7.14 3.95 3.56
C ILE A 137 7.90 4.35 2.29
N ALA A 138 7.36 5.29 1.51
CA ALA A 138 8.00 5.76 0.29
C ALA A 138 9.43 6.26 0.56
N ARG A 139 9.61 7.08 1.61
CA ARG A 139 10.91 7.66 1.97
C ARG A 139 11.93 6.61 2.44
N ARG A 140 11.52 5.67 3.31
CA ARG A 140 12.44 4.67 3.89
C ARG A 140 12.79 3.56 2.91
N ALA A 141 11.86 3.23 2.01
CA ALA A 141 12.02 2.20 0.99
C ALA A 141 12.66 2.71 -0.32
N ALA A 142 12.77 4.03 -0.53
CA ALA A 142 13.36 4.62 -1.74
C ALA A 142 14.80 4.17 -2.03
N ARG A 143 15.52 3.64 -1.04
CA ARG A 143 16.91 3.15 -1.18
C ARG A 143 17.02 1.65 -1.42
N THR A 144 15.90 0.95 -1.59
CA THR A 144 15.93 -0.49 -1.83
C THR A 144 16.52 -0.78 -3.20
N ASP A 145 17.52 -1.65 -3.23
CA ASP A 145 18.10 -2.14 -4.47
C ASP A 145 17.23 -3.28 -5.02
N PHE A 146 16.25 -2.93 -5.85
CA PHE A 146 15.31 -3.90 -6.42
C PHE A 146 15.96 -4.90 -7.39
N SER A 147 17.23 -4.72 -7.78
CA SER A 147 17.94 -5.74 -8.56
C SER A 147 18.31 -6.97 -7.71
N ARG A 148 18.51 -6.78 -6.40
CA ARG A 148 18.93 -7.83 -5.45
C ARG A 148 17.86 -8.17 -4.43
N SER A 149 16.96 -7.24 -4.13
CA SER A 149 15.94 -7.37 -3.10
C SER A 149 14.55 -7.17 -3.69
N VAL A 150 13.54 -7.62 -2.95
CA VAL A 150 12.14 -7.18 -3.08
C VAL A 150 11.67 -6.64 -1.75
N LEU A 151 10.54 -5.95 -1.75
CA LEU A 151 9.87 -5.59 -0.50
C LEU A 151 8.67 -6.48 -0.27
N VAL A 152 8.51 -6.96 0.96
CA VAL A 152 7.30 -7.65 1.42
C VAL A 152 6.60 -6.72 2.39
N ALA A 153 5.41 -6.27 2.00
CA ALA A 153 4.60 -5.39 2.81
C ALA A 153 3.41 -6.15 3.39
N TRP A 154 3.11 -5.90 4.66
CA TRP A 154 2.07 -6.60 5.39
C TRP A 154 1.37 -5.67 6.38
N THR A 155 0.05 -5.62 6.29
CA THR A 155 -0.82 -4.93 7.23
C THR A 155 -1.79 -5.94 7.85
N ARG A 156 -1.80 -6.04 9.19
CA ARG A 156 -2.66 -6.98 9.92
C ARG A 156 -3.28 -6.33 11.15
N THR A 157 -4.49 -6.75 11.52
CA THR A 157 -5.03 -6.42 12.85
C THR A 157 -4.39 -7.29 13.93
N THR A 158 -4.12 -6.69 15.09
CA THR A 158 -3.58 -7.38 16.27
C THR A 158 -4.62 -7.47 17.39
N GLY A 159 -5.89 -7.16 17.08
CA GLY A 159 -6.94 -7.04 18.09
C GLY A 159 -6.58 -5.94 19.08
N CYS A 160 -6.72 -6.22 20.37
CA CYS A 160 -6.31 -5.26 21.41
C CYS A 160 -4.83 -5.38 21.81
N ASN A 161 -4.10 -6.37 21.30
CA ASN A 161 -2.70 -6.55 21.67
C ASN A 161 -1.84 -5.42 21.09
N SER A 162 -0.91 -4.93 21.89
CA SER A 162 0.14 -4.04 21.40
C SER A 162 1.26 -4.84 20.75
N THR A 163 1.93 -4.27 19.75
CA THR A 163 3.00 -4.96 19.03
C THR A 163 4.23 -4.09 18.91
N ARG A 164 5.35 -4.57 19.45
CA ARG A 164 6.61 -3.80 19.47
C ARG A 164 7.58 -4.21 18.38
N ASP A 165 7.42 -5.42 17.86
CA ASP A 165 8.35 -5.97 16.89
C ASP A 165 7.65 -6.89 15.89
N ALA A 166 8.29 -7.08 14.73
CA ALA A 166 7.80 -7.92 13.67
C ALA A 166 8.97 -8.57 12.94
N ALA A 167 8.82 -9.85 12.63
CA ALA A 167 9.78 -10.65 11.88
C ALA A 167 9.07 -11.42 10.76
N LEU A 168 9.76 -11.60 9.64
CA LEU A 168 9.27 -12.38 8.50
C LEU A 168 9.98 -13.74 8.47
N PHE A 169 9.19 -14.80 8.47
CA PHE A 169 9.68 -16.17 8.38
C PHE A 169 9.25 -16.80 7.06
N ARG A 170 10.00 -17.79 6.61
CA ARG A 170 9.65 -18.57 5.42
C ARG A 170 9.50 -20.03 5.79
N SER A 171 8.34 -20.61 5.47
CA SER A 171 8.08 -22.04 5.57
C SER A 171 7.68 -22.56 4.19
N GLY A 172 8.62 -23.20 3.49
CA GLY A 172 8.43 -23.65 2.10
C GLY A 172 8.18 -22.49 1.13
N ASP A 173 6.97 -22.44 0.55
CA ASP A 173 6.50 -21.35 -0.31
C ASP A 173 5.74 -20.25 0.45
N ARG A 174 5.58 -20.40 1.77
CA ARG A 174 4.81 -19.49 2.61
C ARG A 174 5.69 -18.50 3.34
N LEU A 175 5.24 -17.26 3.37
CA LEU A 175 5.71 -16.19 4.23
C LEU A 175 4.82 -16.12 5.45
N VAL A 176 5.41 -16.04 6.63
CA VAL A 176 4.72 -15.97 7.92
C VAL A 176 5.15 -14.70 8.63
N LEU A 177 4.19 -13.88 9.05
CA LEU A 177 4.45 -12.71 9.89
C LEU A 177 4.42 -13.13 11.36
N GLY A 178 5.58 -13.10 12.03
CA GLY A 178 5.64 -13.19 13.48
C GLY A 178 5.64 -11.80 14.11
N LEU A 179 4.85 -11.64 15.16
CA LEU A 179 4.68 -10.38 15.88
C LEU A 179 5.04 -10.56 17.34
N ALA A 180 5.87 -9.67 17.89
CA ALA A 180 6.14 -9.63 19.32
C ALA A 180 5.01 -8.85 20.01
N GLN A 181 3.99 -9.57 20.45
CA GLN A 181 2.78 -9.01 21.02
C GLN A 181 2.81 -8.98 22.55
N THR A 182 2.34 -7.88 23.13
CA THR A 182 2.00 -7.81 24.55
C THR A 182 0.48 -7.83 24.66
N PRO A 183 -0.11 -8.86 25.31
CA PRO A 183 -1.54 -8.89 25.56
C PRO A 183 -1.96 -7.63 26.30
N MET A 184 -2.94 -6.92 25.74
CA MET A 184 -3.62 -5.88 26.48
C MET A 184 -5.05 -6.36 26.75
N GLY A 185 -5.67 -5.79 27.78
CA GLY A 185 -7.08 -6.05 28.07
C GLY A 185 -7.99 -5.51 26.97
N GLN A 186 -9.11 -4.91 27.36
CA GLN A 186 -10.07 -4.37 26.40
C GLN A 186 -9.55 -3.06 25.76
N CYS A 187 -9.87 -2.88 24.49
CA CYS A 187 -9.57 -1.67 23.73
C CYS A 187 -10.83 -1.19 22.99
N LEU A 188 -10.99 0.12 22.85
CA LEU A 188 -12.12 0.70 22.11
C LEU A 188 -11.97 0.53 20.59
N VAL A 189 -10.73 0.43 20.11
CA VAL A 189 -10.40 0.26 18.69
C VAL A 189 -9.27 -0.75 18.58
N ALA A 190 -9.42 -1.72 17.67
CA ALA A 190 -8.39 -2.72 17.43
C ALA A 190 -7.13 -2.07 16.83
N ASN A 191 -5.98 -2.47 17.37
CA ASN A 191 -4.68 -2.16 16.83
C ASN A 191 -4.45 -2.87 15.50
N ARG A 192 -3.62 -2.23 14.67
CA ARG A 192 -3.17 -2.73 13.39
C ARG A 192 -1.68 -2.45 13.28
N VAL A 193 -0.96 -3.35 12.65
CA VAL A 193 0.46 -3.16 12.34
C VAL A 193 0.61 -2.97 10.85
N VAL A 194 1.52 -2.09 10.44
CA VAL A 194 2.00 -1.96 9.06
C VAL A 194 3.50 -2.21 9.09
N VAL A 195 3.95 -3.20 8.33
CA VAL A 195 5.37 -3.56 8.27
C VAL A 195 5.81 -3.76 6.83
N VAL A 196 7.02 -3.32 6.54
CA VAL A 196 7.68 -3.54 5.24
C VAL A 196 9.06 -4.13 5.51
N PHE A 197 9.30 -5.31 4.95
CA PHE A 197 10.58 -6.00 4.99
C PHE A 197 11.26 -5.90 3.63
N GLU A 198 12.56 -5.65 3.64
CA GLU A 198 13.42 -5.89 2.48
C GLU A 198 13.95 -7.32 2.57
N VAL A 199 13.73 -8.07 1.49
CA VAL A 199 14.04 -9.49 1.40
C VAL A 199 14.93 -9.73 0.18
N PRO A 200 16.10 -10.37 0.33
CA PRO A 200 16.91 -10.79 -0.80
C PRO A 200 16.13 -11.71 -1.75
N ARG A 201 16.24 -11.48 -3.06
CA ARG A 201 15.53 -12.24 -4.11
C ARG A 201 15.84 -13.74 -4.08
N ASP A 202 17.08 -14.11 -3.77
CA ASP A 202 17.52 -15.52 -3.65
C ASP A 202 16.83 -16.24 -2.48
N ARG A 203 16.28 -15.49 -1.51
CA ARG A 203 15.57 -16.02 -0.35
C ARG A 203 14.06 -16.01 -0.50
N MET A 204 13.52 -15.32 -1.50
CA MET A 204 12.10 -15.29 -1.79
C MET A 204 11.63 -16.58 -2.46
N PRO A 205 10.47 -17.15 -2.05
CA PRO A 205 9.82 -18.19 -2.81
C PRO A 205 9.50 -17.70 -4.23
N LYS A 206 9.60 -18.57 -5.24
CA LYS A 206 9.21 -18.25 -6.63
C LYS A 206 7.73 -17.86 -6.77
N ARG A 207 6.88 -18.35 -5.86
CA ARG A 207 5.44 -18.07 -5.79
C ARG A 207 5.05 -17.86 -4.32
N PRO A 208 5.35 -16.69 -3.74
CA PRO A 208 5.15 -16.46 -2.32
C PRO A 208 3.66 -16.53 -1.98
N ARG A 209 3.36 -17.24 -0.89
CA ARG A 209 2.02 -17.29 -0.29
C ARG A 209 2.06 -16.69 1.11
N PHE A 210 1.05 -15.95 1.50
CA PHE A 210 0.96 -15.33 2.82
C PHE A 210 0.18 -16.27 3.75
N ALA A 211 0.85 -16.81 4.76
CA ALA A 211 0.22 -17.65 5.76
C ALA A 211 -0.58 -16.81 6.76
N GLN A 212 -1.57 -17.43 7.41
CA GLN A 212 -2.42 -16.79 8.44
C GLN A 212 -3.36 -15.69 7.91
N GLU A 213 -3.46 -15.54 6.60
CA GLU A 213 -4.36 -14.59 5.95
C GLU A 213 -5.52 -15.34 5.29
N GLU A 214 -6.69 -14.69 5.24
CA GLU A 214 -7.89 -15.24 4.59
C GLU A 214 -7.63 -15.53 3.11
N ASN A 215 -6.90 -14.62 2.46
CA ASN A 215 -6.34 -14.83 1.14
C ASN A 215 -4.85 -15.16 1.28
N THR A 216 -4.42 -16.32 0.81
CA THR A 216 -3.00 -16.69 0.86
C THR A 216 -2.20 -16.14 -0.31
N ARG A 217 -2.84 -15.50 -1.29
CA ARG A 217 -2.16 -14.88 -2.44
C ARG A 217 -1.87 -13.43 -2.15
N ALA A 218 -0.72 -12.95 -2.64
CA ALA A 218 -0.37 -11.54 -2.62
C ALA A 218 -1.52 -10.68 -3.17
N ASP A 219 -1.91 -9.66 -2.41
CA ASP A 219 -2.70 -8.55 -2.90
C ASP A 219 -1.92 -7.78 -3.99
N PRO A 220 -2.61 -7.06 -4.88
CA PRO A 220 -1.93 -6.18 -5.84
C PRO A 220 -1.08 -5.13 -5.11
N PRO A 221 0.00 -4.63 -5.73
CA PRO A 221 0.84 -3.57 -5.16
C PRO A 221 0.12 -2.27 -4.83
N ALA A 222 -1.10 -2.05 -5.33
CA ALA A 222 -1.94 -0.89 -5.06
C ALA A 222 -3.40 -1.32 -4.86
N PRO A 223 -4.24 -0.49 -4.21
CA PRO A 223 -5.65 -0.84 -3.95
C PRO A 223 -6.47 -1.03 -5.23
N GLY A 224 -5.99 -0.52 -6.36
CA GLY A 224 -6.44 -0.90 -7.69
C GLY A 224 -5.30 -1.47 -8.52
N SER A 225 -5.63 -2.42 -9.38
CA SER A 225 -4.73 -2.95 -10.41
C SER A 225 -5.07 -2.31 -11.76
N THR A 226 -4.05 -1.85 -12.50
CA THR A 226 -4.25 -1.39 -13.87
C THR A 226 -4.51 -2.59 -14.78
N VAL A 227 -5.73 -2.72 -15.29
CA VAL A 227 -6.11 -3.81 -16.22
C VAL A 227 -6.03 -3.39 -17.68
N ALA A 228 -6.11 -2.08 -17.95
CA ALA A 228 -5.79 -1.50 -19.24
C ALA A 228 -5.23 -0.09 -19.07
N PHE A 229 -4.25 0.26 -19.88
CA PHE A 229 -3.64 1.58 -19.93
C PHE A 229 -3.14 1.87 -21.34
N GLY A 230 -3.46 3.04 -21.87
CA GLY A 230 -3.04 3.41 -23.22
C GLY A 230 -3.07 4.91 -23.46
N GLY A 231 -2.16 5.37 -24.33
CA GLY A 231 -2.15 6.75 -24.79
C GLY A 231 -3.39 7.06 -25.64
N LEU A 232 -3.89 8.27 -25.52
CA LEU A 232 -4.98 8.82 -26.31
C LEU A 232 -4.40 9.81 -27.32
N GLU A 233 -3.73 9.26 -28.33
CA GLU A 233 -3.25 10.03 -29.48
C GLU A 233 -4.38 10.89 -30.05
N ASP A 234 -4.04 12.10 -30.51
CA ASP A 234 -4.95 13.07 -31.11
C ASP A 234 -6.00 13.69 -30.17
N MET A 235 -6.03 13.32 -28.88
CA MET A 235 -6.87 14.00 -27.90
C MET A 235 -6.23 15.33 -27.50
N ARG A 236 -6.78 16.45 -27.95
CA ARG A 236 -6.34 17.81 -27.55
C ARG A 236 -6.93 18.28 -26.23
N LYS A 237 -8.14 17.81 -25.90
CA LYS A 237 -8.83 18.11 -24.64
C LYS A 237 -9.78 16.96 -24.33
N PRO A 238 -9.79 16.40 -23.11
CA PRO A 238 -10.81 15.44 -22.71
C PRO A 238 -12.17 16.13 -22.71
N GLY A 239 -13.11 15.65 -23.51
CA GLY A 239 -14.50 16.09 -23.46
C GLY A 239 -15.28 15.37 -22.36
N GLY A 240 -16.23 16.05 -21.70
CA GLY A 240 -17.16 15.43 -20.74
C GLY A 240 -16.54 14.93 -19.43
N ARG A 241 -17.20 13.93 -18.80
CA ARG A 241 -16.74 13.22 -17.59
C ARG A 241 -15.47 12.43 -17.89
N ARG A 242 -14.40 12.65 -17.11
CA ARG A 242 -13.12 11.96 -17.30
C ARG A 242 -13.04 10.64 -16.55
N SER A 243 -13.98 10.38 -15.65
CA SER A 243 -14.06 9.15 -14.88
C SER A 243 -15.46 8.54 -14.94
N SER A 244 -15.51 7.20 -14.93
CA SER A 244 -16.77 6.45 -14.82
C SER A 244 -16.53 5.05 -14.27
N GLU A 245 -17.53 4.49 -13.60
CA GLU A 245 -17.53 3.07 -13.30
C GLU A 245 -17.81 2.32 -14.60
N VAL A 246 -16.95 1.35 -14.93
CA VAL A 246 -16.96 0.54 -16.16
C VAL A 246 -17.05 -0.95 -15.84
N THR A 247 -17.71 -1.28 -14.72
CA THR A 247 -17.87 -2.66 -14.23
C THR A 247 -18.72 -3.51 -15.19
N SER A 248 -19.78 -2.93 -15.77
CA SER A 248 -20.64 -3.60 -16.76
C SER A 248 -20.20 -3.32 -18.20
N ALA A 249 -20.53 -4.23 -19.13
CA ALA A 249 -20.22 -4.07 -20.55
C ALA A 249 -20.79 -2.76 -21.12
N ARG A 250 -22.04 -2.42 -20.79
CA ARG A 250 -22.69 -1.17 -21.24
C ARG A 250 -21.95 0.07 -20.75
N GLN A 251 -21.52 0.08 -19.49
CA GLN A 251 -20.74 1.20 -18.93
C GLN A 251 -19.38 1.32 -19.60
N LEU A 252 -18.71 0.18 -19.83
CA LEU A 252 -17.43 0.14 -20.53
C LEU A 252 -17.57 0.68 -21.97
N ASP A 253 -18.58 0.25 -22.72
CA ASP A 253 -18.79 0.74 -24.08
C ASP A 253 -19.09 2.24 -24.12
N ALA A 254 -19.87 2.75 -23.15
CA ALA A 254 -20.12 4.19 -23.02
C ALA A 254 -18.83 4.98 -22.73
N PHE A 255 -17.96 4.47 -21.85
CA PHE A 255 -16.66 5.08 -21.57
C PHE A 255 -15.77 5.08 -22.83
N LEU A 256 -15.66 3.93 -23.51
CA LEU A 256 -14.83 3.78 -24.71
C LEU A 256 -15.33 4.60 -25.89
N ALA A 257 -16.64 4.84 -25.99
CA ALA A 257 -17.23 5.70 -27.03
C ALA A 257 -16.81 7.17 -26.88
N GLY A 258 -16.41 7.60 -25.67
CA GLY A 258 -15.87 8.93 -25.41
C GLY A 258 -14.37 9.09 -25.74
N LEU A 259 -13.68 8.01 -26.13
CA LEU A 259 -12.24 8.01 -26.42
C LEU A 259 -11.95 8.05 -27.93
N PRO A 260 -10.76 8.54 -28.35
CA PRO A 260 -10.29 8.41 -29.73
C PRO A 260 -10.27 6.93 -30.16
N ARG A 261 -10.66 6.65 -31.40
CA ARG A 261 -10.85 5.28 -31.91
C ARG A 261 -9.66 4.37 -31.67
N LYS A 262 -8.43 4.84 -31.92
CA LYS A 262 -7.20 4.08 -31.69
C LYS A 262 -7.01 3.71 -30.21
N GLY A 263 -7.14 4.70 -29.31
CA GLY A 263 -7.03 4.48 -27.87
C GLY A 263 -8.10 3.52 -27.35
N ALA A 264 -9.35 3.68 -27.80
CA ALA A 264 -10.45 2.78 -27.44
C ALA A 264 -10.18 1.33 -27.89
N ALA A 265 -9.67 1.14 -29.11
CA ALA A 265 -9.33 -0.19 -29.63
C ALA A 265 -8.21 -0.86 -28.83
N ALA A 266 -7.14 -0.11 -28.52
CA ALA A 266 -6.03 -0.61 -27.70
C ALA A 266 -6.49 -1.01 -26.29
N LEU A 267 -7.36 -0.22 -25.66
CA LEU A 267 -7.95 -0.57 -24.36
C LEU A 267 -8.80 -1.84 -24.44
N ARG A 268 -9.63 -2.02 -25.48
CA ARG A 268 -10.42 -3.25 -25.67
C ARG A 268 -9.55 -4.49 -25.76
N GLU A 269 -8.46 -4.42 -26.52
CA GLU A 269 -7.51 -5.55 -26.64
C GLU A 269 -6.87 -5.90 -25.30
N GLN A 270 -6.44 -4.91 -24.51
CA GLN A 270 -5.90 -5.14 -23.17
C GLN A 270 -6.92 -5.71 -22.20
N LEU A 271 -8.17 -5.22 -22.24
CA LEU A 271 -9.26 -5.72 -21.40
C LEU A 271 -9.68 -7.15 -21.76
N ALA A 272 -9.62 -7.52 -23.04
CA ALA A 272 -9.88 -8.90 -23.48
C ALA A 272 -8.86 -9.89 -22.91
N ARG A 273 -7.61 -9.45 -22.71
CA ARG A 273 -6.56 -10.24 -22.00
C ARG A 273 -6.76 -10.31 -20.49
N HIS A 274 -7.60 -9.45 -19.91
CA HIS A 274 -7.87 -9.36 -18.48
C HIS A 274 -9.38 -9.45 -18.21
N PRO A 275 -10.00 -10.63 -18.37
CA PRO A 275 -11.42 -10.81 -18.08
C PRO A 275 -11.74 -10.44 -16.62
N ARG A 276 -12.94 -9.88 -16.40
CA ARG A 276 -13.38 -9.40 -15.08
C ARG A 276 -13.59 -10.56 -14.12
N ARG A 277 -13.09 -10.42 -12.88
CA ARG A 277 -13.39 -11.35 -11.78
C ARG A 277 -14.77 -11.06 -11.18
N GLY A 278 -15.41 -12.07 -10.59
CA GLY A 278 -16.79 -11.96 -10.11
C GLY A 278 -17.01 -10.85 -9.07
N ASP A 279 -16.05 -10.64 -8.19
CA ASP A 279 -16.06 -9.69 -7.08
C ASP A 279 -15.39 -8.34 -7.40
N GLU A 280 -15.07 -8.07 -8.66
CA GLU A 280 -14.29 -6.91 -9.08
C GLU A 280 -15.18 -5.77 -9.62
N ARG A 281 -14.90 -4.54 -9.17
CA ARG A 281 -15.39 -3.29 -9.76
C ARG A 281 -14.29 -2.67 -10.60
N ARG A 282 -14.67 -2.08 -11.73
CA ARG A 282 -13.74 -1.42 -12.65
C ARG A 282 -14.08 0.05 -12.80
N PHE A 283 -13.06 0.89 -12.86
CA PHE A 283 -13.19 2.33 -12.99
C PHE A 283 -12.30 2.82 -14.13
N GLY A 284 -12.91 3.48 -15.11
CA GLY A 284 -12.24 4.11 -16.23
C GLY A 284 -11.90 5.56 -15.88
N PHE A 285 -10.68 5.97 -16.20
CA PHE A 285 -10.19 7.34 -16.01
C PHE A 285 -9.46 7.81 -17.26
N VAL A 286 -9.66 9.07 -17.63
CA VAL A 286 -8.84 9.81 -18.59
C VAL A 286 -7.88 10.69 -17.81
N LEU A 287 -6.61 10.31 -17.85
CA LEU A 287 -5.52 10.92 -17.11
C LEU A 287 -4.67 11.80 -18.00
N THR A 288 -3.97 12.73 -17.37
CA THR A 288 -2.94 13.57 -18.00
C THR A 288 -1.62 13.34 -17.31
N GLY A 289 -0.55 13.20 -18.08
CA GLY A 289 0.78 13.02 -17.55
C GLY A 289 1.86 13.21 -18.61
N CYS A 290 3.10 12.93 -18.24
CA CYS A 290 4.27 13.24 -19.05
C CYS A 290 5.04 11.95 -19.37
N GLY A 291 4.40 11.06 -20.14
CA GLY A 291 4.88 9.70 -20.36
C GLY A 291 4.65 8.71 -19.21
N PRO A 292 3.51 8.72 -18.48
CA PRO A 292 3.20 7.69 -17.47
C PRO A 292 3.19 6.29 -18.07
N THR A 293 3.56 5.31 -17.26
CA THR A 293 3.57 3.88 -17.64
C THR A 293 2.45 3.08 -16.98
N GLY A 294 1.56 3.76 -16.25
CA GLY A 294 0.33 3.19 -15.73
C GLY A 294 -0.38 4.17 -14.81
N ALA A 295 -1.29 3.65 -13.99
CA ALA A 295 -2.06 4.46 -13.05
C ALA A 295 -2.31 3.72 -11.73
N VAL A 296 -2.51 4.47 -10.66
CA VAL A 296 -2.93 3.96 -9.35
C VAL A 296 -4.32 4.48 -9.03
N LEU A 297 -5.15 3.61 -8.43
CA LEU A 297 -6.42 4.03 -7.85
C LEU A 297 -6.16 4.50 -6.41
N THR A 298 -6.75 5.62 -6.02
CA THR A 298 -6.77 6.10 -4.65
C THR A 298 -8.20 6.01 -4.12
N ILE A 299 -8.36 5.28 -3.01
CA ILE A 299 -9.68 5.04 -2.41
C ILE A 299 -9.81 5.85 -1.12
N GLY A 300 -10.67 6.86 -1.14
CA GLY A 300 -11.06 7.63 0.03
C GLY A 300 -12.39 7.16 0.62
N ARG A 301 -12.80 7.75 1.74
CA ARG A 301 -14.07 7.39 2.42
C ARG A 301 -15.31 7.65 1.56
N ARG A 302 -15.28 8.67 0.71
CA ARG A 302 -16.41 9.09 -0.14
C ARG A 302 -16.02 9.33 -1.59
N GLU A 303 -14.79 9.03 -1.95
CA GLU A 303 -14.20 9.40 -3.23
C GLU A 303 -13.28 8.32 -3.78
N LEU A 304 -13.30 8.17 -5.10
CA LEU A 304 -12.36 7.36 -5.88
C LEU A 304 -11.71 8.30 -6.88
N SER A 305 -10.39 8.35 -6.85
CA SER A 305 -9.61 9.10 -7.84
C SER A 305 -8.49 8.22 -8.39
N ALA A 306 -7.89 8.61 -9.50
CA ALA A 306 -6.74 7.93 -10.07
C ALA A 306 -5.61 8.91 -10.33
N ALA A 307 -4.37 8.44 -10.17
CA ALA A 307 -3.19 9.22 -10.48
C ALA A 307 -2.30 8.46 -11.49
N PRO A 308 -1.67 9.16 -12.45
CA PRO A 308 -0.64 8.57 -13.29
C PRO A 308 0.54 8.09 -12.44
N THR A 309 1.26 7.07 -12.94
CA THR A 309 2.47 6.52 -12.29
C THR A 309 3.55 6.25 -13.33
N GLY A 310 4.82 6.29 -12.93
CA GLY A 310 5.97 6.03 -13.80
C GLY A 310 6.46 7.23 -14.60
N ASP A 311 6.03 8.45 -14.27
CA ASP A 311 6.53 9.72 -14.82
C ASP A 311 7.32 10.55 -13.80
N GLU A 312 7.66 9.98 -12.64
CA GLU A 312 8.23 10.68 -11.48
C GLU A 312 9.60 11.33 -11.78
N THR A 313 10.31 10.87 -12.82
CA THR A 313 11.64 11.36 -13.22
C THR A 313 11.64 12.17 -14.50
N LYS A 314 10.47 12.37 -15.15
CA LYS A 314 10.38 13.00 -16.47
C LYS A 314 10.05 14.49 -16.33
N ARG A 315 10.85 15.35 -16.97
CA ARG A 315 10.49 16.77 -17.14
C ARG A 315 9.46 16.91 -18.25
N CYS A 316 8.30 17.45 -17.90
CA CYS A 316 7.21 17.63 -18.84
C CYS A 316 7.46 18.80 -19.79
N ILE A 317 7.62 18.51 -21.08
CA ILE A 317 7.67 19.54 -22.13
C ILE A 317 6.27 19.75 -22.73
N GLN A 318 5.51 18.66 -22.88
CA GLN A 318 4.13 18.68 -23.36
C GLN A 318 3.32 17.63 -22.59
N VAL A 319 2.10 18.01 -22.20
CA VAL A 319 1.17 17.08 -21.54
C VAL A 319 0.55 16.13 -22.57
N GLU A 320 0.44 14.87 -22.18
CA GLU A 320 -0.18 13.82 -22.98
C GLU A 320 -1.40 13.25 -22.23
N HIS A 321 -2.33 12.68 -22.98
CA HIS A 321 -3.57 12.11 -22.46
C HIS A 321 -3.53 10.58 -22.51
N TYR A 322 -4.08 9.96 -21.48
CA TYR A 322 -4.08 8.52 -21.29
C TYR A 322 -5.45 8.06 -20.82
N ALA A 323 -5.85 6.85 -21.19
CA ALA A 323 -6.97 6.18 -20.55
C ALA A 323 -6.45 5.02 -19.70
N ALA A 324 -6.95 4.91 -18.48
CA ALA A 324 -6.69 3.82 -17.56
C ALA A 324 -8.00 3.15 -17.16
N VAL A 325 -8.02 1.82 -17.14
CA VAL A 325 -9.07 1.06 -16.45
C VAL A 325 -8.42 0.38 -15.26
N LEU A 326 -8.92 0.72 -14.08
CA LEU A 326 -8.43 0.25 -12.79
C LEU A 326 -9.46 -0.71 -12.19
N ALA A 327 -8.99 -1.89 -11.79
CA ALA A 327 -9.77 -2.94 -11.18
C ALA A 327 -9.50 -3.00 -9.68
N VAL A 328 -10.56 -3.04 -8.88
CA VAL A 328 -10.49 -3.09 -7.42
C VAL A 328 -11.50 -4.12 -6.89
N PRO A 329 -11.12 -4.94 -5.89
CA PRO A 329 -12.08 -5.79 -5.19
C PRO A 329 -13.23 -4.96 -4.61
N SER A 330 -14.48 -5.40 -4.83
CA SER A 330 -15.68 -4.65 -4.42
C SER A 330 -15.68 -4.29 -2.94
N ARG A 331 -15.15 -5.17 -2.09
CA ARG A 331 -15.00 -4.97 -0.64
C ARG A 331 -14.13 -3.79 -0.22
N LEU A 332 -13.23 -3.33 -1.11
CA LEU A 332 -12.36 -2.19 -0.85
C LEU A 332 -13.01 -0.87 -1.28
N VAL A 333 -14.11 -0.91 -2.05
CA VAL A 333 -14.79 0.29 -2.53
C VAL A 333 -15.94 0.65 -1.57
N PRO A 334 -15.94 1.84 -0.96
CA PRO A 334 -17.06 2.27 -0.14
C PRO A 334 -18.36 2.35 -0.96
N GLU A 335 -19.48 1.93 -0.38
CA GLU A 335 -20.79 1.89 -1.05
C GLU A 335 -21.23 3.23 -1.63
N ARG A 336 -20.83 4.34 -0.98
CA ARG A 336 -21.18 5.72 -1.37
C ARG A 336 -20.03 6.48 -2.00
N ALA A 337 -19.00 5.80 -2.47
CA ALA A 337 -17.86 6.46 -3.08
C ALA A 337 -18.25 7.07 -4.44
N GLN A 338 -17.87 8.32 -4.64
CA GLN A 338 -18.06 9.04 -5.91
C GLN A 338 -16.75 9.08 -6.67
N LEU A 339 -16.80 9.00 -8.00
CA LEU A 339 -15.62 9.19 -8.82
C LEU A 339 -15.31 10.69 -8.95
N ILE A 340 -14.03 11.02 -8.79
CA ILE A 340 -13.52 12.38 -8.94
C ILE A 340 -12.43 12.34 -10.01
N ASP A 341 -12.50 13.34 -10.90
CA ASP A 341 -11.57 13.56 -12.00
C ASP A 341 -10.25 14.20 -11.54
#